data_AF-A0A7Y7DMI6-F1
#
_entry.id   AF-A0A7Y7DMI6-F1
#
_cell.length_a   1.000
_cell.length_b   1.000
_cell.length_c   1.000
_cell.angle_alpha   90.00
_cell.angle_beta   90.00
_cell.angle_gamma   90.00
#
_symmetry.space_group_name_H-M   'P 1'
#
loop_
_entity.id
_entity.type
_entity.pdbx_description
1 polymer ?
#
loop_
_entity_poly.entity_id
_entity_poly.type
_entity_poly.pdbx_seq_one_letter_code
_entity_poly.pdbx_strand_id
1 'polypeptide(L)'
;MNEVDPRIVALENQFKQLHVQLFDTFSHAQSAVMTAVQTGHDISPDNDDYEQLKRDFEVTKTVYQGVGTLPQQVAATEALMQRDDVSCLHMTQVWAAAVSSLCCDRMLHMVPEDLREEPTITSELKQKHAAHIKMWQERLQSA
;
A
#
# COMPACT_ATOMS: atom_id res chain seq x y z
N MET A 1 19.14 -15.31 24.72
CA MET A 1 18.95 -14.12 23.86
C MET A 1 19.11 -14.64 22.44
N ASN A 2 18.02 -14.77 21.67
CA ASN A 2 18.19 -15.05 20.24
C ASN A 2 18.77 -13.77 19.63
N GLU A 3 20.02 -13.83 19.20
CA GLU A 3 20.62 -12.74 18.42
C GLU A 3 19.80 -12.60 17.13
N VAL A 4 19.23 -11.41 16.92
CA VAL A 4 18.53 -11.09 15.67
C VAL A 4 19.56 -11.10 14.55
N ASP A 5 19.24 -11.74 13.42
CA ASP A 5 20.17 -11.84 12.29
C ASP A 5 20.63 -10.42 11.85
N PRO A 6 21.94 -10.16 11.76
CA PRO A 6 22.47 -8.82 11.46
C PRO A 6 22.01 -8.28 10.10
N ARG A 7 21.62 -9.14 9.16
CA ARG A 7 21.06 -8.74 7.87
C ARG A 7 19.66 -8.14 8.03
N ILE A 8 18.88 -8.61 9.00
CA ILE A 8 17.58 -8.02 9.36
C ILE A 8 17.80 -6.68 10.06
N VAL A 9 18.79 -6.59 10.97
CA VAL A 9 19.14 -5.33 11.65
C VAL A 9 19.53 -4.25 10.63
N ALA A 10 20.27 -4.61 9.58
CA ALA A 10 20.65 -3.68 8.51
C ALA A 10 19.45 -3.10 7.72
N LEU A 11 18.30 -3.80 7.72
CA LEU A 11 17.07 -3.36 7.05
C LEU A 11 16.20 -2.46 7.92
N GLU A 12 16.48 -2.33 9.23
CA GLU A 12 15.60 -1.64 10.18
C GLU A 12 15.21 -0.23 9.74
N ASN A 13 16.17 0.58 9.29
CA ASN A 13 15.89 1.96 8.88
C ASN A 13 14.94 2.02 7.68
N GLN A 14 15.13 1.12 6.72
CA GLN A 14 14.29 1.05 5.53
C GLN A 14 12.89 0.52 5.89
N PHE A 15 12.81 -0.46 6.78
CA PHE A 15 11.52 -0.95 7.29
C PHE A 15 10.80 0.12 8.09
N LYS A 16 11.49 0.89 8.94
CA LYS A 16 10.90 2.02 9.68
C LYS A 16 10.31 3.06 8.72
N GLN A 17 11.03 3.42 7.65
CA GLN A 17 10.52 4.34 6.63
C GLN A 17 9.26 3.79 5.94
N LEU A 18 9.26 2.52 5.54
CA LEU A 18 8.08 1.88 4.92
C LEU A 18 6.90 1.78 5.89
N HIS A 19 7.14 1.56 7.18
CA HIS A 19 6.08 1.57 8.20
C HIS A 19 5.49 2.96 8.43
N VAL A 20 6.31 4.02 8.41
CA VAL A 20 5.82 5.40 8.46
C VAL A 20 4.95 5.70 7.24
N GLN A 21 5.41 5.33 6.05
CA GLN A 21 4.63 5.48 4.82
C GLN A 21 3.28 4.75 4.90
N LEU A 22 3.24 3.53 5.42
CA LEU A 22 2.00 2.78 5.64
C LEU A 22 1.07 3.50 6.62
N PHE A 23 1.60 4.02 7.72
CA PHE A 23 0.84 4.75 8.71
C PHE A 23 0.22 6.03 8.13
N ASP A 24 1.00 6.81 7.38
CA ASP A 24 0.52 8.02 6.72
C ASP A 24 -0.56 7.69 5.68
N THR A 25 -0.35 6.64 4.89
CA THR A 25 -1.33 6.13 3.91
C THR A 25 -2.67 5.79 4.57
N PHE A 26 -2.66 5.07 5.70
CA PHE A 26 -3.89 4.74 6.42
C PHE A 26 -4.55 5.98 7.03
N SER A 27 -3.75 6.93 7.51
CA SER A 27 -4.26 8.18 8.09
C SER A 27 -5.02 9.00 7.05
N HIS A 28 -4.45 9.18 5.86
CA HIS A 28 -5.11 9.86 4.75
C HIS A 28 -6.37 9.13 4.28
N ALA A 29 -6.31 7.80 4.13
CA ALA A 29 -7.48 7.02 3.71
C ALA A 29 -8.63 7.12 4.73
N GLN A 30 -8.30 7.08 6.03
CA GLN A 30 -9.28 7.25 7.09
C GLN A 30 -9.85 8.67 7.13
N SER A 31 -9.01 9.69 6.95
CA SER A 31 -9.45 11.09 6.90
C SER A 31 -10.44 11.31 5.75
N ALA A 32 -10.13 10.83 4.54
CA ALA A 32 -11.01 10.87 3.38
C ALA A 32 -12.39 10.21 3.66
N VAL A 33 -12.39 9.02 4.27
CA VAL A 33 -13.63 8.33 4.69
C VAL A 33 -14.42 9.18 5.69
N MET A 34 -13.75 9.73 6.70
CA MET A 34 -14.40 10.55 7.72
C MET A 34 -15.01 11.82 7.12
N THR A 35 -14.33 12.49 6.18
CA THR A 35 -14.87 13.64 5.46
C THR A 35 -16.14 13.27 4.69
N ALA A 36 -16.14 12.14 3.97
CA ALA A 36 -17.30 11.69 3.23
C ALA A 36 -18.48 11.35 4.16
N VAL A 37 -18.21 10.68 5.28
CA VAL A 37 -19.23 10.35 6.30
C VAL A 37 -19.82 11.61 6.93
N GLN A 38 -18.99 12.60 7.26
CA GLN A 38 -19.42 13.84 7.91
C GLN A 38 -20.23 14.73 6.98
N THR A 39 -19.87 14.77 5.70
CA THR A 39 -20.54 15.62 4.70
C THR A 39 -21.74 14.93 4.04
N GLY A 40 -21.79 13.60 4.08
CA GLY A 40 -22.79 12.80 3.34
C GLY A 40 -22.57 12.81 1.82
N HIS A 41 -21.41 13.28 1.37
CA HIS A 41 -21.06 13.43 -0.04
C HIS A 41 -19.70 12.79 -0.34
N ASP A 42 -19.42 12.56 -1.61
CA ASP A 42 -18.07 12.19 -2.04
C ASP A 42 -17.08 13.33 -1.75
N ILE A 43 -15.79 13.00 -1.67
CA ILE A 43 -14.72 13.99 -1.50
C ILE A 43 -14.40 14.67 -2.85
N SER A 44 -13.91 15.91 -2.79
CA SER A 44 -13.44 16.63 -3.98
C SER A 44 -12.11 16.05 -4.50
N PRO A 45 -11.82 16.08 -5.81
CA PRO A 45 -10.47 15.83 -6.33
C PRO A 45 -9.42 16.83 -5.82
N ASP A 46 -9.84 18.01 -5.36
CA ASP A 46 -8.95 19.01 -4.73
C ASP A 46 -8.77 18.77 -3.21
N ASN A 47 -9.28 17.66 -2.68
CA ASN A 47 -9.08 17.30 -1.28
C ASN A 47 -7.62 16.86 -1.03
N ASP A 48 -7.02 17.37 0.05
CA ASP A 48 -5.62 17.08 0.39
C ASP A 48 -5.32 15.58 0.50
N ASP A 49 -6.22 14.78 1.10
CA ASP A 49 -6.04 13.33 1.24
C ASP A 49 -6.13 12.62 -0.11
N TYR A 50 -6.99 13.10 -1.01
CA TYR A 50 -7.10 12.58 -2.37
C TYR A 50 -5.81 12.81 -3.15
N GLU A 51 -5.30 14.05 -3.17
CA GLU A 51 -4.05 14.36 -3.85
C GLU A 51 -2.87 13.60 -3.25
N GLN A 52 -2.80 13.51 -1.92
CA GLN A 52 -1.69 12.87 -1.24
C GLN A 52 -1.63 11.37 -1.54
N LEU A 53 -2.76 10.66 -1.45
CA LEU A 53 -2.81 9.23 -1.77
C LEU A 53 -2.50 8.94 -3.24
N LYS A 54 -2.93 9.81 -4.16
CA LYS A 54 -2.54 9.72 -5.57
C LYS A 54 -1.03 9.85 -5.74
N ARG A 55 -0.42 10.86 -5.09
CA ARG A 55 1.04 11.06 -5.11
C ARG A 55 1.77 9.87 -4.52
N ASP A 56 1.31 9.36 -3.38
CA ASP A 56 1.92 8.21 -2.70
C ASP A 56 1.89 6.96 -3.59
N PHE A 57 0.77 6.71 -4.28
CA PHE A 57 0.68 5.63 -5.26
C PHE A 57 1.67 5.79 -6.42
N GLU A 58 1.69 6.97 -7.06
CA GLU A 58 2.58 7.24 -8.19
C GLU A 58 4.06 7.06 -7.81
N VAL A 59 4.48 7.62 -6.67
CA VAL A 59 5.85 7.47 -6.16
C VAL A 59 6.17 6.01 -5.83
N THR A 60 5.28 5.33 -5.11
CA THR A 60 5.50 3.94 -4.70
C THR A 60 5.61 3.02 -5.91
N LYS A 61 4.74 3.21 -6.91
CA LYS A 61 4.77 2.49 -8.17
C LYS A 61 6.10 2.69 -8.90
N THR A 62 6.59 3.93 -9.02
CA THR A 62 7.87 4.22 -9.67
C THR A 62 9.03 3.50 -8.96
N VAL A 63 9.06 3.53 -7.63
CA VAL A 63 10.10 2.85 -6.84
C VAL A 63 10.00 1.32 -6.92
N TYR A 64 8.81 0.80 -7.22
CA TYR A 64 8.53 -0.64 -7.32
C TYR A 64 8.82 -1.24 -8.71
N GLN A 65 9.08 -0.41 -9.74
CA GLN A 65 9.31 -0.88 -11.11
C GLN A 65 10.50 -1.87 -11.19
N GLY A 66 10.23 -3.08 -11.69
CA GLY A 66 11.24 -4.09 -12.01
C GLY A 66 11.57 -5.11 -10.92
N VAL A 67 10.91 -5.07 -9.75
CA VAL A 67 11.25 -5.93 -8.59
C VAL A 67 10.08 -6.78 -8.09
N GLY A 68 8.87 -6.51 -8.59
CA GLY A 68 7.63 -6.88 -7.91
C GLY A 68 6.76 -7.94 -8.56
N THR A 69 5.87 -8.51 -7.76
CA THR A 69 4.92 -9.57 -8.17
C THR A 69 3.53 -9.04 -8.58
N LEU A 70 3.30 -7.72 -8.51
CA LEU A 70 1.97 -7.10 -8.66
C LEU A 70 1.78 -6.18 -9.89
N PRO A 71 2.43 -6.40 -11.06
CA PRO A 71 2.31 -5.47 -12.19
C PRO A 71 0.89 -5.40 -12.78
N GLN A 72 0.11 -6.48 -12.68
CA GLN A 72 -1.27 -6.51 -13.19
C GLN A 72 -2.20 -5.63 -12.36
N GLN A 73 -2.07 -5.67 -11.02
CA GLN A 73 -2.86 -4.84 -10.13
C GLN A 73 -2.50 -3.36 -10.29
N VAL A 74 -1.21 -3.04 -10.46
CA VAL A 74 -0.76 -1.68 -10.79
C VAL A 74 -1.44 -1.17 -12.07
N ALA A 75 -1.37 -1.95 -13.16
CA ALA A 75 -1.97 -1.56 -14.43
C ALA A 75 -3.51 -1.41 -14.32
N ALA A 76 -4.16 -2.27 -13.54
CA ALA A 76 -5.59 -2.17 -13.28
C ALA A 76 -5.94 -0.89 -12.49
N THR A 77 -5.14 -0.51 -11.50
CA THR A 77 -5.30 0.77 -10.80
C THR A 77 -5.09 1.96 -11.74
N GLU A 78 -4.07 1.94 -12.59
CA GLU A 78 -3.84 3.00 -13.58
C GLU A 78 -5.00 3.13 -14.57
N ALA A 79 -5.57 2.01 -15.02
CA ALA A 79 -6.75 2.01 -15.88
C ALA A 79 -7.97 2.59 -15.16
N LEU A 80 -8.15 2.27 -13.87
CA LEU A 80 -9.22 2.80 -13.04
C LEU A 80 -9.10 4.31 -12.84
N MET A 81 -7.88 4.85 -12.75
CA MET A 81 -7.63 6.29 -12.64
C MET A 81 -8.05 7.11 -13.86
N GLN A 82 -8.24 6.46 -15.02
CA GLN A 82 -8.69 7.13 -16.26
C GLN A 82 -10.22 7.14 -16.40
N ARG A 83 -10.96 6.54 -15.45
CA ARG A 83 -12.40 6.47 -15.46
C ARG A 83 -13.01 7.66 -14.71
N ASP A 84 -13.94 8.36 -15.36
CA ASP A 84 -14.65 9.49 -14.77
C ASP A 84 -15.87 9.08 -13.93
N ASP A 85 -16.25 7.80 -13.97
CA ASP A 85 -17.41 7.24 -13.25
C ASP A 85 -17.08 6.70 -11.85
N VAL A 86 -15.81 6.76 -11.45
CA VAL A 86 -15.33 6.25 -10.16
C VAL A 86 -15.27 7.39 -9.15
N SER A 87 -15.88 7.19 -7.98
CA SER A 87 -15.87 8.21 -6.93
C SER A 87 -14.46 8.49 -6.40
N CYS A 88 -14.21 9.72 -5.98
CA CYS A 88 -12.91 10.12 -5.45
C CYS A 88 -12.57 9.35 -4.17
N LEU A 89 -13.57 9.12 -3.31
CA LEU A 89 -13.42 8.29 -2.12
C LEU A 89 -13.07 6.83 -2.48
N HIS A 90 -13.63 6.28 -3.56
CA HIS A 90 -13.27 4.93 -3.96
C HIS A 90 -11.81 4.87 -4.42
N MET A 91 -11.35 5.87 -5.18
CA MET A 91 -9.96 5.95 -5.61
C MET A 91 -8.98 6.08 -4.45
N THR A 92 -9.29 6.84 -3.38
CA THR A 92 -8.43 6.88 -2.19
C THR A 92 -8.29 5.52 -1.52
N GLN A 93 -9.36 4.73 -1.47
CA GLN A 93 -9.32 3.36 -0.95
C GLN A 93 -8.49 2.42 -1.84
N VAL A 94 -8.60 2.55 -3.16
CA VAL A 94 -7.81 1.77 -4.12
C VAL A 94 -6.32 2.10 -3.97
N TRP A 95 -5.95 3.39 -3.95
CA TRP A 95 -4.56 3.80 -3.79
C TRP A 95 -3.98 3.40 -2.45
N ALA A 96 -4.74 3.54 -1.35
CA ALA A 96 -4.28 3.12 -0.04
C ALA A 96 -4.01 1.61 0.04
N ALA A 97 -4.89 0.79 -0.55
CA ALA A 97 -4.68 -0.64 -0.66
C ALA A 97 -3.46 -0.98 -1.54
N ALA A 98 -3.32 -0.29 -2.67
CA ALA A 98 -2.19 -0.45 -3.58
C ALA A 98 -0.85 -0.14 -2.91
N VAL A 99 -0.70 1.06 -2.34
CA VAL A 99 0.52 1.47 -1.62
C VAL A 99 0.84 0.48 -0.51
N SER A 100 -0.17 0.04 0.24
CA SER A 100 0.02 -0.94 1.31
C SER A 100 0.57 -2.28 0.81
N SER A 101 -0.02 -2.81 -0.26
CA SER A 101 0.45 -4.04 -0.90
C SER A 101 1.87 -3.90 -1.43
N LEU A 102 2.17 -2.82 -2.16
CA LEU A 102 3.48 -2.58 -2.75
C LEU A 102 4.58 -2.40 -1.69
N CYS A 103 4.29 -1.70 -0.60
CA CYS A 103 5.21 -1.55 0.53
C CYS A 103 5.49 -2.91 1.20
N CYS A 104 4.45 -3.71 1.46
CA CYS A 104 4.63 -5.04 2.04
C CYS A 104 5.41 -6.00 1.12
N ASP A 105 5.10 -6.02 -0.18
CA ASP A 105 5.81 -6.84 -1.15
C ASP A 105 7.28 -6.41 -1.24
N ARG A 106 7.54 -5.11 -1.25
CA ARG A 106 8.91 -4.57 -1.23
C ARG A 106 9.66 -4.99 0.03
N MET A 107 9.05 -4.86 1.22
CA MET A 107 9.66 -5.32 2.47
C MET A 107 10.04 -6.80 2.40
N LEU A 108 9.16 -7.66 1.85
CA LEU A 108 9.46 -9.09 1.66
C LEU A 108 10.64 -9.30 0.71
N HIS A 109 10.69 -8.58 -0.42
CA HIS A 109 11.77 -8.69 -1.39
C HIS A 109 13.13 -8.20 -0.85
N MET A 110 13.13 -7.31 0.13
CA MET A 110 14.33 -6.85 0.82
C MET A 110 14.90 -7.87 1.80
N VAL A 111 14.06 -8.76 2.36
CA VAL A 111 14.52 -9.85 3.23
C VAL A 111 15.31 -10.88 2.38
N PRO A 112 16.53 -11.28 2.80
CA PRO A 112 17.28 -12.35 2.17
C PRO A 112 16.43 -13.62 2.00
N GLU A 113 16.59 -14.32 0.89
CA GLU A 113 15.72 -15.46 0.52
C GLU A 113 15.70 -16.56 1.59
N ASP A 114 16.86 -16.88 2.17
CA ASP A 114 16.98 -17.85 3.26
C ASP A 114 16.18 -17.45 4.51
N LEU A 115 16.18 -16.17 4.85
CA LEU A 115 15.43 -15.64 5.99
C LEU A 115 13.96 -15.38 5.68
N ARG A 116 13.60 -15.22 4.40
CA ARG A 116 12.24 -14.95 3.97
C ARG A 116 11.32 -16.13 4.27
N GLU A 117 11.84 -17.34 4.19
CA GLU A 117 11.09 -18.56 4.48
C GLU A 117 11.05 -18.93 5.97
N GLU A 118 11.83 -18.25 6.81
CA GLU A 118 11.79 -18.44 8.26
C GLU A 118 10.50 -17.86 8.87
N PRO A 119 9.59 -18.70 9.39
CA PRO A 119 8.28 -18.24 9.85
C PRO A 119 8.37 -17.24 11.01
N THR A 120 9.41 -17.34 11.84
CA THR A 120 9.63 -16.44 12.98
C THR A 120 10.05 -15.03 12.57
N ILE A 121 10.48 -14.83 11.32
CA ILE A 121 10.96 -13.55 10.80
C ILE A 121 9.87 -12.85 9.98
N THR A 122 9.19 -13.56 9.07
CA THR A 122 8.34 -12.91 8.07
C THR A 122 6.86 -13.27 8.14
N SER A 123 6.41 -14.16 9.03
CA SER A 123 5.00 -14.63 9.05
C SER A 123 3.99 -13.49 9.13
N GLU A 124 4.19 -12.53 10.03
CA GLU A 124 3.32 -11.35 10.17
C GLU A 124 3.32 -10.50 8.89
N LEU A 125 4.50 -10.26 8.30
CA LEU A 125 4.63 -9.49 7.08
C LEU A 125 3.95 -10.19 5.88
N LYS A 126 4.12 -11.50 5.75
CA LYS A 126 3.43 -12.33 4.74
C LYS A 126 1.90 -12.27 4.92
N GLN A 127 1.41 -12.31 6.17
CA GLN A 127 -0.01 -12.19 6.48
C GLN A 127 -0.56 -10.81 6.08
N LYS A 128 0.12 -9.73 6.47
CA LYS A 128 -0.27 -8.35 6.10
C LYS A 128 -0.26 -8.16 4.58
N HIS A 129 0.79 -8.65 3.92
CA HIS A 129 0.90 -8.62 2.46
C HIS A 129 -0.30 -9.26 1.77
N ALA A 130 -0.65 -10.50 2.17
CA ALA A 130 -1.79 -11.21 1.62
C ALA A 130 -3.12 -10.49 1.88
N ALA A 131 -3.30 -9.93 3.09
CA ALA A 131 -4.50 -9.17 3.44
C ALA A 131 -4.65 -7.90 2.59
N HIS A 132 -3.57 -7.15 2.39
CA HIS A 132 -3.59 -5.94 1.56
C HIS A 132 -3.82 -6.25 0.08
N ILE A 133 -3.19 -7.30 -0.47
CA ILE A 133 -3.47 -7.73 -1.86
C ILE A 133 -4.94 -8.07 -2.03
N LYS A 134 -5.50 -8.85 -1.11
CA LYS A 134 -6.92 -9.23 -1.16
C LYS A 134 -7.81 -7.98 -1.14
N MET A 135 -7.54 -7.05 -0.22
CA MET A 135 -8.28 -5.79 -0.15
C MET A 135 -8.16 -4.99 -1.45
N TRP A 136 -6.96 -4.89 -2.02
CA TRP A 136 -6.75 -4.18 -3.28
C TRP A 136 -7.53 -4.81 -4.44
N GLN A 137 -7.52 -6.14 -4.55
CA GLN A 137 -8.29 -6.89 -5.54
C GLN A 137 -9.79 -6.66 -5.38
N GLU A 138 -10.31 -6.72 -4.16
CA GLU A 138 -11.72 -6.46 -3.88
C GLU A 138 -12.12 -5.04 -4.29
N ARG A 139 -11.27 -4.04 -4.00
CA ARG A 139 -11.53 -2.65 -4.39
C ARG A 139 -11.55 -2.49 -5.91
N LEU A 140 -10.57 -3.04 -6.62
CA LEU A 140 -10.51 -3.03 -8.08
C LEU A 140 -11.74 -3.68 -8.74
N GLN A 141 -12.34 -4.70 -8.12
CA GLN A 141 -13.53 -5.39 -8.64
C GLN A 141 -14.84 -4.67 -8.29
N SER A 142 -14.83 -3.80 -7.28
CA SER A 142 -16.01 -3.05 -6.82
C SER A 142 -16.18 -1.67 -7.47
N ALA A 143 -15.36 -1.36 -8.46
CA ALA A 143 -15.24 -0.05 -9.10
C ALA A 143 -16.02 0.06 -10.42
#